data_AF-A0A0F8V1M7-F1
#
_entry.id   AF-A0A0F8V1M7-F1
#
_cell.length_a   1.000
_cell.length_b   1.000
_cell.length_c   1.000
_cell.angle_alpha   90.00
_cell.angle_beta   90.00
_cell.angle_gamma   90.00
#
_symmetry.space_group_name_H-M   'P 1'
#
loop_
_entity.id
_entity.type
_entity.pdbx_description
1 polymer ?
#
loop_
_entity_poly.entity_id
_entity_poly.type
_entity_poly.pdbx_seq_one_letter_code
_entity_poly.pdbx_strand_id
1 'polypeptide(L)'
;MMRFIKYHPRSNTYVIEKRAFFEEDLMLNGNVIVGQEVKFWKSLTVSGRLELGKGSIIQGNVKAESALISAAAKILGSIETVSELVLLDRARVNVAACEGDIRARPGCSFGSVKAGGTLELVGKVAVKRVEPLTKVIIRAEQ
;
A
#
# COMPACT_ATOMS: atom_id res chain seq x y z
N MET A 1 16.26 -7.29 15.43
CA MET A 1 15.43 -7.22 14.20
C MET A 1 14.19 -8.12 14.25
N MET A 2 14.28 -9.39 14.69
CA MET A 2 13.15 -10.35 14.70
C MET A 2 12.10 -10.18 15.83
N ARG A 3 12.24 -9.23 16.76
CA ARG A 3 11.35 -9.14 17.94
C ARG A 3 9.90 -8.78 17.58
N PHE A 4 9.68 -8.08 16.48
CA PHE A 4 8.37 -7.54 16.09
C PHE A 4 7.70 -8.32 14.96
N ILE A 5 8.33 -9.37 14.44
CA ILE A 5 7.82 -10.11 13.27
C ILE A 5 7.60 -11.57 13.67
N LYS A 6 6.38 -12.06 13.52
CA LYS A 6 6.02 -13.46 13.72
C LYS A 6 5.74 -14.10 12.38
N TYR A 7 6.29 -15.28 12.12
CA TYR A 7 6.04 -16.02 10.89
C TYR A 7 5.05 -17.16 11.13
N HIS A 8 4.06 -17.27 10.25
CA HIS A 8 3.05 -18.31 10.24
C HIS A 8 3.24 -19.23 9.02
N PRO A 9 3.87 -20.41 9.17
CA PRO A 9 4.30 -21.24 8.05
C PRO A 9 3.15 -21.75 7.18
N ARG A 10 2.01 -22.09 7.78
CA ARG A 10 0.86 -22.70 7.06
C ARG A 10 0.29 -21.79 5.97
N SER A 11 0.39 -20.48 6.15
CA SER A 11 -0.13 -19.48 5.21
C SER A 11 0.97 -18.64 4.56
N ASN A 12 2.24 -19.00 4.80
CA ASN A 12 3.41 -18.22 4.40
C ASN A 12 3.24 -16.72 4.72
N THR A 13 2.89 -16.39 5.97
CA THR A 13 2.52 -15.03 6.36
C THR A 13 3.39 -14.51 7.49
N TYR A 14 3.96 -13.33 7.32
CA TYR A 14 4.63 -12.57 8.36
C TYR A 14 3.65 -11.57 8.97
N VAL A 15 3.57 -11.56 10.29
CA VAL A 15 2.74 -10.63 11.06
C VAL A 15 3.65 -9.69 11.83
N ILE A 16 3.58 -8.41 11.50
CA ILE A 16 4.34 -7.35 12.15
C ILE A 16 3.49 -6.74 13.25
N GLU A 17 4.02 -6.69 14.47
CA GLU A 17 3.31 -6.15 15.62
C GLU A 17 3.01 -4.65 15.47
N LYS A 18 1.91 -4.19 16.08
CA LYS A 18 1.53 -2.77 16.10
C LYS A 18 2.64 -1.91 16.70
N ARG A 19 2.76 -0.66 16.24
CA ARG A 19 3.75 0.33 16.72
C ARG A 19 5.21 -0.09 16.60
N ALA A 20 5.51 -1.12 15.80
CA ALA A 20 6.88 -1.48 15.48
C ALA A 20 7.56 -0.37 14.66
N PHE A 21 8.88 -0.32 14.76
CA PHE A 21 9.73 0.64 14.07
C PHE A 21 10.86 -0.09 13.35
N PHE A 22 11.04 0.19 12.06
CA PHE A 22 12.08 -0.40 11.23
C PHE A 22 12.89 0.71 10.55
N GLU A 23 14.19 0.74 10.84
CA GLU A 23 15.14 1.73 10.29
C GLU A 23 15.80 1.27 8.98
N GLU A 24 15.77 -0.03 8.72
CA GLU A 24 16.43 -0.67 7.59
C GLU A 24 15.44 -1.16 6.54
N ASP A 25 15.95 -1.45 5.35
CA ASP A 25 15.16 -2.08 4.29
C ASP A 25 14.72 -3.48 4.75
N LEU A 26 13.44 -3.80 4.54
CA LEU A 26 12.86 -5.07 4.96
C LEU A 26 12.40 -5.85 3.72
N MET A 27 12.90 -7.08 3.58
CA MET A 27 12.48 -8.01 2.54
C MET A 27 11.84 -9.24 3.17
N LEU A 28 10.60 -9.54 2.79
CA LEU A 28 9.83 -10.67 3.32
C LEU A 28 9.28 -11.51 2.16
N ASN A 29 9.72 -12.76 2.10
CA ASN A 29 9.32 -13.72 1.08
C ASN A 29 8.04 -14.44 1.48
N GLY A 30 6.91 -13.73 1.41
CA GLY A 30 5.58 -14.26 1.69
C GLY A 30 4.54 -13.15 1.74
N ASN A 31 3.40 -13.46 2.35
CA ASN A 31 2.38 -12.46 2.69
C ASN A 31 2.81 -11.69 3.94
N VAL A 32 2.42 -10.42 4.05
CA VAL A 32 2.77 -9.57 5.18
C VAL A 32 1.54 -8.85 5.68
N ILE A 33 1.21 -9.04 6.96
CA ILE A 33 0.19 -8.30 7.67
C ILE A 33 0.90 -7.37 8.65
N VAL A 34 0.71 -6.07 8.47
CA VAL A 34 1.30 -5.04 9.30
C VAL A 34 0.30 -4.54 10.31
N GLY A 35 0.68 -4.55 11.59
CA GLY A 35 -0.10 -3.94 12.66
C GLY A 35 -0.31 -2.43 12.47
N GLN A 36 -1.13 -1.85 13.35
CA GLN A 36 -1.44 -0.42 13.33
C GLN A 36 -0.22 0.42 13.72
N GLU A 37 -0.13 1.64 13.17
CA GLU A 37 0.87 2.65 13.54
C GLU A 37 2.33 2.19 13.42
N VAL A 38 2.62 1.22 12.53
CA VAL A 38 3.98 0.77 12.26
C VAL A 38 4.69 1.78 11.35
N LYS A 39 5.98 1.97 11.59
CA LYS A 39 6.79 2.93 10.84
C LYS A 39 7.97 2.23 10.18
N PHE A 40 8.07 2.40 8.87
CA PHE A 40 9.21 1.97 8.06
C PHE A 40 9.94 3.21 7.57
N TRP A 41 11.20 3.35 7.97
CA TRP A 41 12.04 4.47 7.57
C TRP A 41 12.67 4.27 6.19
N LYS A 42 12.79 3.02 5.76
CA LYS A 42 13.31 2.62 4.44
C LYS A 42 12.29 1.80 3.67
N SER A 43 12.74 1.05 2.67
CA SER A 43 11.88 0.36 1.72
C SER A 43 11.37 -0.97 2.27
N LEU A 44 10.20 -1.40 1.79
CA LEU A 44 9.57 -2.67 2.13
C LEU A 44 9.32 -3.47 0.85
N THR A 45 9.98 -4.63 0.74
CA THR A 45 9.77 -5.57 -0.36
C THR A 45 9.05 -6.80 0.17
N VAL A 46 7.91 -7.11 -0.44
CA VAL A 46 7.07 -8.25 -0.10
C VAL A 46 6.86 -9.06 -1.36
N SER A 47 7.11 -10.37 -1.34
CA SER A 47 6.93 -11.18 -2.54
C SER A 47 5.46 -11.52 -2.83
N GLY A 48 4.60 -11.47 -1.80
CA GLY A 48 3.17 -11.75 -1.92
C GLY A 48 2.30 -10.54 -1.57
N ARG A 49 1.21 -10.79 -0.84
CA ARG A 49 0.23 -9.77 -0.45
C ARG A 49 0.71 -8.95 0.75
N LEU A 50 0.63 -7.62 0.64
CA LEU A 50 0.90 -6.68 1.73
C LEU A 50 -0.41 -6.08 2.27
N GLU A 51 -0.67 -6.24 3.55
CA GLU A 51 -1.72 -5.52 4.27
C GLU A 51 -1.09 -4.50 5.22
N LEU A 52 -1.08 -3.23 4.83
CA LEU A 52 -0.53 -2.17 5.65
C LEU A 52 -1.56 -1.70 6.67
N GLY A 53 -1.23 -1.80 7.96
CA GLY A 53 -2.13 -1.43 9.06
C GLY A 53 -2.47 0.06 9.11
N LYS A 54 -3.59 0.35 9.80
CA LYS A 54 -4.12 1.71 9.97
C LYS A 54 -3.07 2.67 10.53
N GLY A 55 -2.96 3.85 9.93
CA GLY A 55 -2.06 4.91 10.40
C GLY A 55 -0.56 4.60 10.28
N SER A 56 -0.19 3.48 9.66
CA SER A 56 1.21 3.12 9.43
C SER A 56 1.84 4.04 8.38
N ILE A 57 3.16 4.24 8.48
CA ILE A 57 3.91 5.16 7.62
C ILE A 57 5.09 4.41 7.01
N ILE A 58 5.23 4.52 5.69
CA ILE A 58 6.41 4.08 4.95
C ILE A 58 7.04 5.30 4.30
N GLN A 59 8.28 5.61 4.69
CA GLN A 59 9.06 6.69 4.07
C GLN A 59 9.64 6.28 2.72
N GLY A 60 10.14 5.05 2.63
CA GLY A 60 10.75 4.50 1.43
C GLY A 60 9.76 3.96 0.40
N ASN A 61 10.27 3.09 -0.47
CA ASN A 61 9.49 2.49 -1.55
C ASN A 61 8.91 1.14 -1.12
N VAL A 62 7.81 0.75 -1.75
CA VAL A 62 7.11 -0.51 -1.49
C VAL A 62 7.02 -1.31 -2.77
N LYS A 63 7.36 -2.60 -2.70
CA LYS A 63 7.09 -3.56 -3.77
C LYS A 63 6.31 -4.73 -3.21
N ALA A 64 5.21 -5.09 -3.86
CA ALA A 64 4.36 -6.22 -3.46
C ALA A 64 3.70 -6.86 -4.69
N GLU A 65 3.23 -8.10 -4.58
CA GLU A 65 2.38 -8.69 -5.63
C GLU A 65 1.02 -7.97 -5.66
N SER A 66 0.41 -7.84 -4.48
CA SER A 66 -0.82 -7.07 -4.25
C SER A 66 -0.70 -6.31 -2.93
N ALA A 67 -1.40 -5.18 -2.81
CA ALA A 67 -1.38 -4.39 -1.58
C ALA A 67 -2.74 -3.84 -1.18
N LEU A 68 -3.05 -3.96 0.12
CA LEU A 68 -4.16 -3.31 0.78
C LEU A 68 -3.63 -2.30 1.80
N ILE A 69 -3.87 -1.02 1.54
CA ILE A 69 -3.42 0.09 2.35
C ILE A 69 -4.56 0.57 3.24
N SER A 70 -4.46 0.29 4.53
CA SER A 70 -5.52 0.62 5.49
C SER A 70 -5.71 2.12 5.69
N ALA A 71 -6.83 2.46 6.33
CA ALA A 71 -7.23 3.85 6.54
C ALA A 71 -6.13 4.70 7.19
N ALA A 72 -5.99 5.94 6.72
CA ALA A 72 -5.00 6.92 7.17
C ALA A 72 -3.52 6.49 7.11
N ALA A 73 -3.20 5.34 6.50
CA ALA A 73 -1.82 4.94 6.25
C ALA A 73 -1.18 5.83 5.17
N LYS A 74 0.15 5.97 5.24
CA LYS A 74 0.90 6.89 4.38
C LYS A 74 2.09 6.17 3.75
N ILE A 75 2.21 6.24 2.44
CA ILE A 75 3.40 5.86 1.69
C ILE A 75 3.95 7.12 1.05
N LEU A 76 5.09 7.59 1.55
CA LEU A 76 5.71 8.85 1.14
C LEU A 76 6.63 8.65 -0.07
N GLY A 77 7.17 7.45 -0.25
CA GLY A 77 7.85 7.01 -1.47
C GLY A 77 6.87 6.48 -2.53
N SER A 78 7.34 5.53 -3.34
CA SER A 78 6.52 4.84 -4.32
C SER A 78 5.93 3.53 -3.79
N ILE A 79 4.82 3.08 -4.37
CA ILE A 79 4.34 1.71 -4.27
C ILE A 79 4.19 1.11 -5.67
N GLU A 80 4.80 -0.04 -5.87
CA GLU A 80 4.71 -0.85 -7.08
C GLU A 80 4.02 -2.17 -6.74
N THR A 81 2.95 -2.48 -7.48
CA THR A 81 2.19 -3.73 -7.35
C THR A 81 1.95 -4.36 -8.71
N VAL A 82 1.80 -5.68 -8.74
CA VAL A 82 1.54 -6.42 -9.98
C VAL A 82 0.04 -6.54 -10.20
N SER A 83 -0.69 -7.13 -9.24
CA SER A 83 -2.09 -7.52 -9.46
C SER A 83 -3.10 -6.46 -9.07
N GLU A 84 -3.04 -5.96 -7.84
CA GLU A 84 -4.01 -4.98 -7.34
C GLU A 84 -3.43 -4.09 -6.24
N LEU A 85 -3.93 -2.86 -6.18
CA LEU A 85 -3.65 -1.90 -5.13
C LEU A 85 -4.95 -1.28 -4.62
N VAL A 86 -5.31 -1.57 -3.38
CA VAL A 86 -6.52 -1.07 -2.72
C VAL A 86 -6.15 -0.09 -1.63
N LEU A 87 -6.66 1.13 -1.71
CA LEU A 87 -6.51 2.16 -0.68
C LEU A 87 -7.84 2.37 0.04
N LEU A 88 -7.80 2.23 1.36
CA LEU A 88 -8.93 2.54 2.24
C LEU A 88 -8.94 4.01 2.66
N ASP A 89 -10.02 4.42 3.33
CA ASP A 89 -10.35 5.83 3.58
C ASP A 89 -9.16 6.66 4.10
N ARG A 90 -8.93 7.82 3.47
CA ARG A 90 -7.87 8.78 3.84
C ARG A 90 -6.44 8.26 3.75
N ALA A 91 -6.19 7.13 3.09
CA ALA A 91 -4.84 6.68 2.79
C ALA A 91 -4.15 7.66 1.82
N ARG A 92 -2.83 7.82 1.98
CA ARG A 92 -2.04 8.74 1.15
C ARG A 92 -0.87 8.01 0.53
N VAL A 93 -0.70 8.15 -0.77
CA VAL A 93 0.41 7.57 -1.51
C VAL A 93 1.02 8.65 -2.39
N ASN A 94 2.33 8.81 -2.37
CA ASN A 94 2.97 9.81 -3.22
C ASN A 94 3.01 9.35 -4.68
N VAL A 95 3.59 8.19 -4.96
CA VAL A 95 3.61 7.60 -6.32
C VAL A 95 3.04 6.19 -6.26
N ALA A 96 2.01 5.91 -7.05
CA ALA A 96 1.40 4.58 -7.15
C ALA A 96 1.53 4.03 -8.57
N ALA A 97 2.09 2.83 -8.69
CA ALA A 97 2.14 2.07 -9.93
C ALA A 97 1.56 0.67 -9.69
N CYS A 98 0.60 0.28 -10.52
CA CYS A 98 0.04 -1.07 -10.52
C CYS A 98 -0.06 -1.56 -11.96
N GLU A 99 0.34 -2.79 -12.24
CA GLU A 99 0.11 -3.39 -13.57
C GLU A 99 -1.37 -3.76 -13.76
N GLY A 100 -2.07 -4.16 -12.68
CA GLY A 100 -3.51 -4.39 -12.66
C GLY A 100 -4.32 -3.19 -12.18
N ASP A 101 -5.29 -3.46 -11.29
CA ASP A 101 -6.29 -2.49 -10.89
C ASP A 101 -5.91 -1.72 -9.62
N ILE A 102 -6.21 -0.42 -9.60
CA ILE A 102 -6.08 0.45 -8.43
C ILE A 102 -7.46 0.89 -7.98
N ARG A 103 -7.81 0.64 -6.71
CA ARG A 103 -9.05 1.12 -6.11
C ARG A 103 -8.75 2.09 -4.98
N ALA A 104 -9.33 3.28 -5.03
CA ALA A 104 -9.16 4.30 -4.01
C ALA A 104 -10.50 4.70 -3.40
N ARG A 105 -10.58 4.55 -2.08
CA ARG A 105 -11.74 4.98 -1.29
C ARG A 105 -11.73 6.47 -0.95
N PRO A 106 -12.84 7.01 -0.44
CA PRO A 106 -12.95 8.44 -0.15
C PRO A 106 -11.86 9.01 0.77
N GLY A 107 -11.48 10.25 0.49
CA GLY A 107 -10.45 10.98 1.20
C GLY A 107 -9.01 10.58 0.85
N CYS A 108 -8.81 9.61 -0.05
CA CYS A 108 -7.48 9.23 -0.49
C CYS A 108 -6.79 10.35 -1.28
N SER A 109 -5.45 10.33 -1.29
CA SER A 109 -4.66 11.24 -2.10
C SER A 109 -3.48 10.57 -2.78
N PHE A 110 -3.29 10.86 -4.07
CA PHE A 110 -2.15 10.45 -4.88
C PHE A 110 -1.35 11.66 -5.37
N GLY A 111 -0.02 11.55 -5.35
CA GLY A 111 0.85 12.47 -6.09
C GLY A 111 0.85 12.13 -7.58
N SER A 112 1.38 10.97 -7.96
CA SER A 112 1.21 10.41 -9.31
C SER A 112 0.63 8.99 -9.22
N VAL A 113 -0.16 8.60 -10.22
CA VAL A 113 -0.76 7.26 -10.31
C VAL A 113 -0.71 6.71 -11.73
N LYS A 114 -0.30 5.44 -11.86
CA LYS A 114 -0.32 4.66 -13.08
C LYS A 114 -0.99 3.31 -12.81
N ALA A 115 -2.08 3.01 -13.49
CA ALA A 115 -2.69 1.68 -13.47
C ALA A 115 -2.64 1.09 -14.89
N GLY A 116 -2.15 -0.14 -15.03
CA GLY A 116 -2.20 -0.87 -16.29
C GLY A 116 -3.60 -1.43 -16.59
N GLY A 117 -4.37 -1.75 -15.55
CA GLY A 117 -5.80 -2.05 -15.63
C GLY A 117 -6.63 -0.77 -15.48
N THR A 118 -7.42 -0.71 -14.40
CA THR A 118 -8.35 0.39 -14.12
C THR A 118 -7.99 1.09 -12.81
N LEU A 119 -8.01 2.42 -12.82
CA LEU A 119 -8.04 3.27 -11.64
C LEU A 119 -9.48 3.60 -11.27
N GLU A 120 -10.00 2.97 -10.23
CA GLU A 120 -11.32 3.23 -9.67
C GLU A 120 -11.22 4.19 -8.48
N LEU A 121 -11.86 5.36 -8.61
CA LEU A 121 -11.92 6.39 -7.58
C LEU A 121 -13.34 6.46 -7.04
N VAL A 122 -13.51 6.20 -5.74
CA VAL A 122 -14.80 6.27 -5.06
C VAL A 122 -14.84 7.52 -4.19
N GLY A 123 -15.84 8.37 -4.44
CA GLY A 123 -16.03 9.62 -3.70
C GLY A 123 -14.93 10.65 -3.92
N LYS A 124 -14.64 11.44 -2.89
CA LYS A 124 -13.64 12.52 -2.97
C LYS A 124 -12.22 11.97 -2.90
N VAL A 125 -11.56 11.79 -4.04
CA VAL A 125 -10.15 11.40 -4.12
C VAL A 125 -9.33 12.50 -4.82
N ALA A 126 -8.20 12.87 -4.24
CA ALA A 126 -7.30 13.87 -4.81
C ALA A 126 -6.16 13.19 -5.57
N VAL A 127 -5.99 13.49 -6.86
CA VAL A 127 -4.90 12.96 -7.68
C VAL A 127 -4.19 14.14 -8.35
N LYS A 128 -2.89 14.34 -8.11
CA LYS A 128 -2.17 15.47 -8.74
C LYS A 128 -1.79 15.18 -10.18
N ARG A 129 -1.41 13.93 -10.49
CA ARG A 129 -1.03 13.49 -11.84
C ARG A 129 -1.53 12.07 -12.09
N VAL A 130 -2.09 11.85 -13.26
CA VAL A 130 -2.40 10.51 -13.78
C VAL A 130 -1.47 10.27 -14.96
N GLU A 131 -0.72 9.17 -14.91
CA GLU A 131 0.18 8.81 -16.01
C GLU A 131 -0.61 8.32 -17.23
N PRO A 132 -0.12 8.57 -18.46
CA PRO A 132 -0.80 8.16 -19.69
C PRO A 132 -1.15 6.66 -19.71
N LEU A 133 -2.20 6.32 -20.48
CA LEU A 133 -2.73 4.96 -20.65
C LEU A 133 -3.52 4.41 -19.45
N THR A 134 -3.57 5.13 -18.33
CA THR A 134 -4.39 4.74 -17.17
C THR A 134 -5.87 4.96 -17.46
N LYS A 135 -6.69 3.90 -17.44
CA LYS A 135 -8.16 4.02 -17.52
C LYS A 135 -8.74 4.44 -16.18
N VAL A 136 -9.45 5.56 -16.11
CA VAL A 136 -10.03 6.08 -14.86
C VAL A 136 -11.55 5.89 -14.82
N ILE A 137 -12.06 5.36 -13.71
CA ILE A 137 -13.49 5.26 -13.41
C ILE A 137 -13.75 6.01 -12.11
N ILE A 138 -14.74 6.90 -12.11
CA ILE A 138 -15.15 7.65 -10.91
C ILE A 138 -16.54 7.18 -10.51
N ARG A 139 -16.72 6.84 -9.23
CA ARG A 139 -18.00 6.45 -8.63
C ARG A 139 -18.38 7.38 -7.49
N ALA A 140 -19.68 7.67 -7.35
CA ALA A 140 -20.21 8.42 -6.22
C ALA A 140 -20.11 7.61 -4.91
N GLU A 141 -20.07 8.31 -3.78
CA GLU A 141 -20.31 7.68 -2.48
C GLU A 141 -21.78 7.23 -2.43
N GLN A 142 -22.02 5.98 -1.99
CA GLN A 142 -23.36 5.50 -1.65
C GLN A 142 -23.72 5.90 -0.22
#